data_AF-A0A8X6QBR5-F1
#
_entry.id   AF-A0A8X6QBR5-F1
#
_cell.length_a   1.000
_cell.length_b   1.000
_cell.length_c   1.000
_cell.angle_alpha   90.00
_cell.angle_beta   90.00
_cell.angle_gamma   90.00
#
_symmetry.space_group_name_H-M   'P 1'
#
loop_
_entity.id
_entity.type
_entity.pdbx_description
1 polymer ?
#
loop_
_entity_poly.entity_id
_entity_poly.type
_entity_poly.pdbx_seq_one_letter_code
_entity_poly.pdbx_strand_id
1 'polypeptide(L)'
;MAGHEHCQLFTPERDHMTSDVLILSTAQTDENGNSEETADWFCRVAWNLALKPEADVKHVFEFFDVCCRFLGKTKGPPARHKNALVFLVASGIHVVRENALNKKNEEEGRKDIIRKVLSAIDTCRNLEKENYHLLSMLYVYEFEIRIYKGDSSAEAVLKQMLHMPFVDHKVLQIVASVAHKHSSSNYKLITLALEGAINKIVGSPEGNIDQLSLLYHTSLQVLFFTQEYITSSVEEETLNACITLCKTLEENSSFQGYPETKILWLMTKCWNWGLNKLANGNPKKGHDWCALAMKYLQQLGDLKHLYEEKLQALYSSYFGSQTV
;
A
#
# COMPACT_ATOMS: atom_id res chain seq x y z
N MET A 1 2.32 73.10 2.42
CA MET A 1 2.62 72.10 1.37
C MET A 1 2.43 70.74 2.00
N ALA A 2 1.24 70.18 1.80
CA ALA A 2 0.81 68.88 2.29
C ALA A 2 0.89 67.88 1.13
N GLY A 3 1.09 66.60 1.47
CA GLY A 3 1.10 65.50 0.50
C GLY A 3 1.47 64.16 1.14
N HIS A 4 0.65 63.72 2.10
CA HIS A 4 0.51 62.30 2.43
C HIS A 4 -0.37 61.67 1.33
N GLU A 5 0.07 60.59 0.68
CA GLU A 5 -0.82 59.74 -0.09
C GLU A 5 -0.66 58.25 0.27
N HIS A 6 -1.82 57.61 0.20
CA HIS A 6 -2.27 56.43 0.90
C HIS A 6 -1.94 55.11 0.18
N CYS A 7 -1.80 54.07 1.01
CA CYS A 7 -2.05 52.66 0.74
C CYS A 7 -3.20 52.38 -0.25
N GLN A 8 -2.97 51.56 -1.28
CA GLN A 8 -3.94 50.58 -1.79
C GLN A 8 -3.21 49.29 -2.20
N LEU A 9 -3.24 48.31 -1.30
CA LEU A 9 -2.97 46.90 -1.59
C LEU A 9 -4.17 46.36 -2.39
N PHE A 10 -3.99 46.13 -3.69
CA PHE A 10 -4.91 45.31 -4.46
C PHE A 10 -4.53 43.84 -4.25
N THR A 11 -5.26 43.17 -3.36
CA THR A 11 -5.34 41.71 -3.32
C THR A 11 -6.25 41.25 -4.46
N PRO A 12 -5.82 40.39 -5.40
CA PRO A 12 -6.75 39.72 -6.29
C PRO A 12 -7.49 38.66 -5.48
N GLU A 13 -8.81 38.77 -5.44
CA GLU A 13 -9.72 37.87 -4.76
C GLU A 13 -9.61 36.45 -5.33
N ARG A 14 -9.66 35.45 -4.42
CA ARG A 14 -9.64 34.01 -4.71
C ARG A 14 -10.78 33.54 -5.63
N ASP A 15 -11.76 34.39 -5.90
CA ASP A 15 -12.98 34.06 -6.65
C ASP A 15 -12.82 34.11 -8.19
N HIS A 16 -11.72 34.67 -8.71
CA HIS A 16 -11.49 34.73 -10.16
C HIS A 16 -11.00 33.39 -10.76
N MET A 17 -10.28 32.56 -10.00
CA MET A 17 -9.80 31.26 -10.52
C MET A 17 -10.93 30.25 -10.73
N THR A 18 -11.97 30.26 -9.90
CA THR A 18 -13.16 29.43 -10.06
C THR A 18 -13.98 29.84 -11.29
N SER A 19 -14.00 31.12 -11.63
CA SER A 19 -14.68 31.63 -12.82
C SER A 19 -13.95 31.22 -14.11
N ASP A 20 -12.62 31.30 -14.15
CA ASP A 20 -11.82 30.88 -15.30
C ASP A 20 -11.91 29.37 -15.55
N VAL A 21 -11.92 28.53 -14.50
CA VAL A 21 -12.10 27.07 -14.62
C VAL A 21 -13.50 26.70 -15.13
N LEU A 22 -14.54 27.47 -14.76
CA LEU A 22 -15.90 27.27 -15.27
C LEU A 22 -16.02 27.66 -16.75
N ILE A 23 -15.41 28.77 -17.15
CA ILE A 23 -15.33 29.22 -18.56
C ILE A 23 -14.60 28.18 -19.41
N LEU A 24 -13.57 27.52 -18.86
CA LEU A 24 -12.81 26.46 -19.52
C LEU A 24 -13.62 25.16 -19.74
N SER A 25 -14.68 24.93 -18.95
CA SER A 25 -15.53 23.73 -19.06
C SER A 25 -16.61 23.83 -20.15
N THR A 26 -16.94 25.05 -20.57
CA THR A 26 -18.08 25.36 -21.45
C THR A 26 -17.70 25.67 -22.91
N ALA A 27 -16.42 25.58 -23.29
CA ALA A 27 -16.00 25.83 -24.67
C ALA A 27 -16.63 24.79 -25.63
N GLN A 28 -17.75 25.17 -26.25
CA GLN A 28 -18.35 24.46 -27.38
C GLN A 28 -17.44 24.58 -28.60
N THR A 29 -17.27 23.47 -29.29
CA THR A 29 -16.42 23.34 -30.49
C THR A 29 -16.98 24.15 -31.64
N ASP A 30 -16.20 25.10 -32.15
CA ASP A 30 -16.46 25.74 -33.45
C ASP A 30 -16.31 24.71 -34.58
N GLU A 31 -17.27 24.67 -35.51
CA GLU A 31 -17.35 23.73 -36.65
C GLU A 31 -16.28 23.95 -37.74
N ASN A 32 -15.34 24.89 -37.54
CA ASN A 32 -14.31 25.23 -38.52
C ASN A 32 -12.92 24.90 -38.00
N GLY A 33 -12.38 23.69 -38.26
CA GLY A 33 -10.93 23.38 -38.36
C GLY A 33 -9.92 23.81 -37.27
N ASN A 34 -10.35 24.53 -36.24
CA ASN A 34 -9.56 25.32 -35.29
C ASN A 34 -9.67 24.77 -33.85
N SER A 35 -10.45 23.70 -33.69
CA SER A 35 -10.68 23.02 -32.42
C SER A 35 -9.40 22.37 -31.87
N GLU A 36 -8.51 21.87 -32.74
CA GLU A 36 -7.26 21.21 -32.33
C GLU A 36 -6.20 22.20 -31.86
N GLU A 37 -6.02 23.33 -32.55
CA GLU A 37 -5.10 24.40 -32.15
C GLU A 37 -5.55 25.07 -30.84
N THR A 38 -6.85 25.30 -30.70
CA THR A 38 -7.46 25.82 -29.48
C THR A 38 -7.27 24.85 -28.31
N ALA A 39 -7.51 23.55 -28.51
CA ALA A 39 -7.27 22.51 -27.52
C ALA A 39 -5.79 22.41 -27.11
N ASP A 40 -4.88 22.51 -28.07
CA ASP A 40 -3.43 22.52 -27.81
C ASP A 40 -3.03 23.72 -26.93
N TRP A 41 -3.50 24.92 -27.30
CA TRP A 41 -3.25 26.15 -26.55
C TRP A 41 -3.77 26.04 -25.12
N PHE A 42 -5.02 25.59 -24.92
CA PHE A 42 -5.58 25.37 -23.59
C PHE A 42 -4.75 24.39 -22.76
N CYS A 43 -4.32 23.28 -23.37
CA CYS A 43 -3.47 22.31 -22.68
C CYS A 43 -2.13 22.92 -22.28
N ARG A 44 -1.54 23.83 -23.06
CA ARG A 44 -0.30 24.54 -22.70
C ARG A 44 -0.51 25.47 -21.52
N VAL A 45 -1.61 26.23 -21.52
CA VAL A 45 -1.96 27.15 -20.42
C VAL A 45 -2.21 26.38 -19.12
N ALA A 46 -3.05 25.35 -19.16
CA ALA A 46 -3.35 24.52 -17.98
C ALA A 46 -2.08 23.85 -17.43
N TRP A 47 -1.20 23.36 -18.29
CA TRP A 47 0.09 22.80 -17.88
C TRP A 47 0.97 23.83 -17.15
N ASN A 48 1.08 25.05 -17.68
CA ASN A 48 1.87 26.11 -17.06
C ASN A 48 1.28 26.55 -15.71
N LEU A 49 -0.05 26.60 -15.59
CA LEU A 49 -0.73 26.91 -14.33
C LEU A 49 -0.52 25.81 -13.28
N ALA A 50 -0.58 24.54 -13.69
CA ALA A 50 -0.36 23.40 -12.80
C ALA A 50 1.08 23.29 -12.26
N LEU A 51 2.07 23.83 -12.98
CA LEU A 51 3.48 23.79 -12.56
C LEU A 51 3.93 25.01 -11.76
N LYS A 52 3.03 25.95 -11.43
CA LYS A 52 3.39 27.08 -10.57
C LYS A 52 3.73 26.60 -9.16
N PRO A 53 4.78 27.15 -8.52
CA PRO A 53 5.17 26.74 -7.16
C PRO A 53 4.06 26.89 -6.12
N GLU A 54 3.15 27.84 -6.31
CA GLU A 54 2.05 28.16 -5.40
C GLU A 54 0.77 27.38 -5.70
N ALA A 55 0.75 26.54 -6.74
CA ALA A 55 -0.44 25.80 -7.14
C ALA A 55 -0.78 24.74 -6.08
N ASP A 56 -1.98 24.86 -5.50
CA ASP A 56 -2.53 23.84 -4.63
C ASP A 56 -2.81 22.55 -5.41
N VAL A 57 -2.65 21.39 -4.77
CA VAL A 57 -2.69 20.08 -5.43
C VAL A 57 -4.06 19.77 -6.04
N LYS A 58 -5.14 20.35 -5.48
CA LYS A 58 -6.47 20.28 -6.09
C LYS A 58 -6.52 20.99 -7.44
N HIS A 59 -5.91 22.16 -7.56
CA HIS A 59 -5.85 22.89 -8.83
C HIS A 59 -4.98 22.16 -9.84
N VAL A 60 -3.85 21.57 -9.41
CA VAL A 60 -3.03 20.71 -10.28
C VAL A 60 -3.88 19.58 -10.87
N PHE A 61 -4.68 18.89 -10.04
CA PHE A 61 -5.60 17.85 -10.48
C PHE A 61 -6.63 18.38 -11.50
N GLU A 62 -7.28 19.50 -11.21
CA GLU A 62 -8.29 20.10 -12.09
C GLU A 62 -7.72 20.52 -13.45
N PHE A 63 -6.53 21.12 -13.48
CA PHE A 63 -5.86 21.51 -14.73
C PHE A 63 -5.48 20.29 -15.57
N PHE A 64 -4.96 19.22 -14.97
CA PHE A 64 -4.64 18.00 -15.71
C PHE A 64 -5.89 17.20 -16.14
N ASP A 65 -7.02 17.31 -15.42
CA ASP A 65 -8.30 16.72 -15.83
C ASP A 65 -8.82 17.40 -17.11
N VAL A 66 -8.70 18.73 -17.17
CA VAL A 66 -9.00 19.50 -18.38
C VAL A 66 -8.07 19.09 -19.54
N CYS A 67 -6.74 19.03 -19.30
CA CYS A 67 -5.78 18.59 -20.32
C CYS A 67 -6.11 17.21 -20.89
N CYS A 68 -6.41 16.22 -20.05
CA CYS A 68 -6.71 14.86 -20.50
C CYS A 68 -7.97 14.81 -21.39
N ARG A 69 -9.01 15.58 -21.05
CA ARG A 69 -10.25 15.65 -21.85
C ARG A 69 -10.03 16.20 -23.26
N PHE A 70 -9.12 17.16 -23.40
CA PHE A 70 -8.76 17.73 -24.70
C PHE A 70 -7.78 16.84 -25.46
N LEU A 71 -6.69 16.42 -24.83
CA LEU A 71 -5.65 15.60 -25.47
C LEU A 71 -6.20 14.26 -25.97
N GLY A 72 -7.19 13.67 -25.28
CA GLY A 72 -7.86 12.45 -25.72
C GLY A 72 -8.65 12.58 -27.04
N LYS A 73 -8.92 13.81 -27.51
CA LYS A 73 -9.65 14.09 -28.76
C LYS A 73 -8.75 14.60 -29.90
N THR A 74 -7.51 14.95 -29.60
CA THR A 74 -6.54 15.49 -30.58
C THR A 74 -5.67 14.38 -31.19
N LYS A 75 -5.11 14.61 -32.38
CA LYS A 75 -4.15 13.68 -33.04
C LYS A 75 -2.71 13.88 -32.56
N GLY A 76 -2.52 14.61 -31.47
CA GLY A 76 -1.21 14.96 -30.93
C GLY A 76 -0.38 13.76 -30.44
N PRO A 77 0.91 13.98 -30.10
CA PRO A 77 1.80 12.92 -29.68
C PRO A 77 1.25 12.17 -28.44
N PRO A 78 1.23 10.81 -28.46
CA PRO A 78 0.67 10.03 -27.36
C PRO A 78 1.43 10.24 -26.05
N ALA A 79 2.71 10.61 -26.11
CA ALA A 79 3.52 10.92 -24.93
C ALA A 79 2.94 12.07 -24.08
N ARG A 80 2.37 13.11 -24.70
CA ARG A 80 1.82 14.26 -23.96
C ARG A 80 0.56 13.88 -23.20
N HIS A 81 -0.31 13.09 -23.82
CA HIS A 81 -1.50 12.56 -23.17
C HIS A 81 -1.14 11.62 -22.02
N LYS A 82 -0.18 10.71 -22.22
CA LYS A 82 0.34 9.83 -21.16
C LYS A 82 0.85 10.62 -19.96
N ASN A 83 1.70 11.63 -20.19
CA ASN A 83 2.23 12.46 -19.11
C ASN A 83 1.12 13.20 -18.36
N ALA A 84 0.14 13.78 -19.06
CA ALA A 84 -1.01 14.43 -18.44
C ALA A 84 -1.83 13.47 -17.57
N LEU A 85 -2.06 12.24 -18.04
CA LEU A 85 -2.75 11.20 -17.27
C LEU A 85 -1.98 10.83 -16.00
N VAL A 86 -0.65 10.70 -16.08
CA VAL A 86 0.18 10.39 -14.90
C VAL A 86 0.10 11.52 -13.86
N PHE A 87 0.17 12.78 -14.29
CA PHE A 87 0.01 13.91 -13.37
C PHE A 87 -1.39 13.98 -12.78
N LEU A 88 -2.44 13.74 -13.57
CA LEU A 88 -3.82 13.64 -13.11
C LEU A 88 -3.98 12.57 -12.02
N VAL A 89 -3.43 11.37 -12.25
CA VAL A 89 -3.47 10.27 -11.29
C VAL A 89 -2.71 10.63 -10.00
N ALA A 90 -1.47 11.11 -10.11
CA ALA A 90 -0.64 11.43 -8.96
C ALA A 90 -1.24 12.54 -8.09
N SER A 91 -1.69 13.63 -8.71
CA SER A 91 -2.36 14.75 -8.01
C SER A 91 -3.69 14.32 -7.41
N GLY A 92 -4.50 13.54 -8.13
CA GLY A 92 -5.79 13.06 -7.62
C GLY A 92 -5.65 12.16 -6.39
N ILE A 93 -4.65 11.26 -6.37
CA ILE A 93 -4.32 10.46 -5.18
C ILE A 93 -3.93 11.35 -4.01
N HIS A 94 -3.10 12.36 -4.26
CA HIS A 94 -2.67 13.29 -3.23
C HIS A 94 -3.87 14.06 -2.64
N VAL A 95 -4.78 14.56 -3.47
CA VAL A 95 -6.01 15.22 -3.00
C VAL A 95 -6.84 14.26 -2.13
N VAL A 96 -7.00 13.00 -2.54
CA VAL A 96 -7.74 12.00 -1.74
C VAL A 96 -7.06 11.73 -0.40
N ARG A 97 -5.72 11.64 -0.37
CA ARG A 97 -4.95 11.49 0.88
C ARG A 97 -5.16 12.68 1.83
N GLU A 98 -5.02 13.90 1.33
CA GLU A 98 -5.20 15.11 2.14
C GLU A 98 -6.62 15.26 2.68
N ASN A 99 -7.62 14.93 1.86
CA ASN A 99 -9.02 14.94 2.30
C ASN A 99 -9.27 13.93 3.41
N ALA A 100 -8.67 12.74 3.33
CA ALA A 100 -8.76 11.72 4.36
C ALA A 100 -8.08 12.14 5.67
N LEU A 101 -6.89 12.77 5.59
CA LEU A 101 -6.17 13.29 6.76
C LEU A 101 -6.93 14.42 7.46
N ASN A 102 -7.47 15.35 6.68
CA ASN A 102 -8.17 16.53 7.20
C ASN A 102 -9.63 16.25 7.60
N LYS A 103 -10.11 15.00 7.49
CA LYS A 103 -11.51 14.59 7.75
C LYS A 103 -12.54 15.52 7.08
N LYS A 104 -12.23 16.02 5.88
CA LYS A 104 -13.16 16.86 5.12
C LYS A 104 -14.31 15.98 4.64
N ASN A 105 -15.53 16.27 5.10
CA ASN A 105 -16.75 15.51 4.78
C ASN A 105 -17.32 15.79 3.37
N GLU A 106 -16.48 16.13 2.38
CA GLU A 106 -16.91 16.28 0.99
C GLU A 106 -16.92 14.93 0.27
N GLU A 107 -17.84 14.05 0.67
CA GLU A 107 -17.93 12.70 0.11
C GLU A 107 -18.14 12.68 -1.41
N GLU A 108 -18.95 13.61 -1.93
CA GLU A 108 -19.31 13.64 -3.35
C GLU A 108 -18.13 14.10 -4.24
N GLY A 109 -17.42 15.14 -3.81
CA GLY A 109 -16.18 15.59 -4.47
C GLY A 109 -15.10 14.51 -4.45
N ARG A 110 -14.96 13.77 -3.34
CA ARG A 110 -14.03 12.64 -3.24
C ARG A 110 -14.41 11.49 -4.19
N LYS A 111 -15.69 11.14 -4.31
CA LYS A 111 -16.16 10.10 -5.24
C LYS A 111 -15.88 10.47 -6.69
N ASP A 112 -16.04 11.74 -7.06
CA ASP A 112 -15.73 12.22 -8.41
C ASP A 112 -14.24 12.09 -8.74
N ILE A 113 -13.37 12.52 -7.83
CA ILE A 113 -11.91 12.41 -7.99
C ILE A 113 -11.49 10.95 -8.15
N ILE A 114 -12.00 10.06 -7.28
CA ILE A 114 -11.72 8.62 -7.35
C ILE A 114 -12.11 8.06 -8.72
N ARG A 115 -13.29 8.41 -9.23
CA ARG A 115 -13.78 7.95 -10.55
C ARG A 115 -12.87 8.44 -11.68
N LYS A 116 -12.47 9.72 -11.66
CA LYS A 116 -11.57 10.30 -12.67
C LYS A 116 -10.19 9.66 -12.64
N VAL A 117 -9.63 9.44 -11.45
CA VAL A 117 -8.33 8.77 -11.28
C VAL A 117 -8.37 7.34 -11.82
N LEU A 118 -9.40 6.56 -11.48
CA LEU A 118 -9.53 5.19 -12.01
C LEU A 118 -9.65 5.18 -13.54
N SER A 119 -10.46 6.07 -14.11
CA SER A 119 -10.58 6.20 -15.57
C SER A 119 -9.25 6.60 -16.23
N ALA A 120 -8.47 7.46 -15.58
CA ALA A 120 -7.17 7.90 -16.06
C ALA A 120 -6.13 6.78 -16.00
N ILE A 121 -6.15 5.95 -14.95
CA ILE A 121 -5.31 4.76 -14.84
C ILE A 121 -5.60 3.79 -15.99
N ASP A 122 -6.88 3.47 -16.24
CA ASP A 122 -7.27 2.56 -17.32
C ASP A 122 -6.83 3.09 -18.69
N THR A 123 -7.04 4.39 -18.93
CA THR A 123 -6.59 5.04 -20.16
C THR A 123 -5.07 4.99 -20.30
N CYS A 124 -4.33 5.27 -19.23
CA CYS A 124 -2.87 5.26 -19.25
C CYS A 124 -2.31 3.85 -19.52
N ARG A 125 -2.91 2.80 -18.94
CA ARG A 125 -2.52 1.40 -19.21
C ARG A 125 -2.84 0.96 -20.64
N ASN A 126 -3.90 1.48 -21.25
CA ASN A 126 -4.20 1.17 -22.65
C ASN A 126 -3.18 1.82 -23.61
N LEU A 127 -2.63 2.98 -23.23
CA LEU A 127 -1.63 3.72 -24.00
C LEU A 127 -0.19 3.26 -23.71
N GLU A 128 0.07 2.60 -22.58
CA GLU A 128 1.38 2.15 -22.15
C GLU A 128 1.42 0.64 -21.94
N LYS A 129 2.22 -0.07 -22.74
CA LYS A 129 2.30 -1.54 -22.70
C LYS A 129 3.68 -2.08 -22.36
N GLU A 130 4.72 -1.25 -22.48
CA GLU A 130 6.12 -1.70 -22.44
C GLU A 130 6.88 -1.10 -21.25
N ASN A 131 6.44 0.05 -20.73
CA ASN A 131 7.03 0.65 -19.55
C ASN A 131 6.53 -0.03 -18.27
N TYR A 132 7.18 -1.14 -17.90
CA TYR A 132 6.85 -1.93 -16.72
C TYR A 132 6.98 -1.16 -15.39
N HIS A 133 7.88 -0.18 -15.30
CA HIS A 133 8.00 0.64 -14.11
C HIS A 133 6.76 1.53 -13.92
N LEU A 134 6.32 2.20 -14.97
CA LEU A 134 5.09 2.99 -14.97
C LEU A 134 3.86 2.11 -14.72
N LEU A 135 3.76 0.95 -15.38
CA LEU A 135 2.66 0.01 -15.15
C LEU A 135 2.58 -0.44 -13.69
N SER A 136 3.71 -0.83 -13.10
CA SER A 136 3.79 -1.20 -11.68
C SER A 136 3.32 -0.06 -10.76
N MET A 137 3.77 1.17 -11.01
CA MET A 137 3.33 2.34 -10.26
C MET A 137 1.80 2.58 -10.40
N LEU A 138 1.25 2.44 -11.61
CA LEU A 138 -0.20 2.55 -11.85
C LEU A 138 -1.01 1.48 -11.11
N TYR A 139 -0.47 0.28 -10.88
CA TYR A 139 -1.11 -0.75 -10.06
C TYR A 139 -1.13 -0.39 -8.58
N VAL A 140 -0.03 0.16 -8.04
CA VAL A 140 0.01 0.67 -6.66
C VAL A 140 -1.01 1.80 -6.48
N TYR A 141 -1.06 2.73 -7.44
CA TYR A 141 -2.01 3.83 -7.46
C TYR A 141 -3.47 3.38 -7.54
N GLU A 142 -3.77 2.39 -8.38
CA GLU A 142 -5.12 1.82 -8.41
C GLU A 142 -5.48 1.19 -7.07
N PHE A 143 -4.61 0.34 -6.54
CA PHE A 143 -4.82 -0.34 -5.27
C PHE A 143 -5.14 0.65 -4.14
N GLU A 144 -4.35 1.72 -4.03
CA GLU A 144 -4.54 2.77 -3.03
C GLU A 144 -5.88 3.47 -3.17
N ILE A 145 -6.27 3.84 -4.40
CA ILE A 145 -7.55 4.50 -4.64
C ILE A 145 -8.73 3.56 -4.36
N ARG A 146 -8.62 2.27 -4.66
CA ARG A 146 -9.66 1.29 -4.31
C ARG A 146 -9.79 1.14 -2.79
N ILE A 147 -8.68 1.17 -2.06
CA ILE A 147 -8.71 1.20 -0.58
C ILE A 147 -9.49 2.43 -0.08
N TYR A 148 -9.18 3.62 -0.62
CA TYR A 148 -9.92 4.83 -0.25
C TYR A 148 -11.39 4.79 -0.66
N LYS A 149 -11.74 4.03 -1.70
CA LYS A 149 -13.14 3.80 -2.09
C LYS A 149 -13.85 2.83 -1.14
N GLY A 150 -13.12 1.97 -0.43
CA GLY A 150 -13.65 1.01 0.53
C GLY A 150 -14.37 -0.18 -0.11
N ASP A 151 -14.09 -0.49 -1.38
CA ASP A 151 -14.69 -1.63 -2.07
C ASP A 151 -13.75 -2.84 -2.16
N SER A 152 -14.31 -4.02 -2.43
CA SER A 152 -13.57 -5.30 -2.53
C SER A 152 -12.62 -5.37 -3.73
N SER A 153 -12.64 -4.37 -4.62
CA SER A 153 -11.80 -4.39 -5.81
C SER A 153 -10.32 -4.16 -5.51
N ALA A 154 -9.98 -3.58 -4.35
CA ALA A 154 -8.60 -3.50 -3.88
C ALA A 154 -7.92 -4.88 -3.77
N GLU A 155 -8.66 -5.87 -3.24
CA GLU A 155 -8.15 -7.24 -3.14
C GLU A 155 -7.95 -7.87 -4.52
N ALA A 156 -8.87 -7.62 -5.45
CA ALA A 156 -8.75 -8.10 -6.82
C ALA A 156 -7.52 -7.51 -7.53
N VAL A 157 -7.23 -6.22 -7.34
CA VAL A 157 -6.03 -5.56 -7.88
C VAL A 157 -4.76 -6.20 -7.30
N LEU A 158 -4.69 -6.39 -5.98
CA LEU A 158 -3.55 -7.04 -5.34
C LEU A 158 -3.35 -8.47 -5.88
N LYS A 159 -4.43 -9.26 -5.99
CA LYS A 159 -4.37 -10.60 -6.59
C LYS A 159 -3.83 -10.58 -8.02
N GLN A 160 -4.18 -9.59 -8.83
CA GLN A 160 -3.59 -9.44 -10.16
C GLN A 160 -2.09 -9.13 -10.09
N MET A 161 -1.68 -8.20 -9.22
CA MET A 161 -0.27 -7.82 -9.03
C MET A 161 0.62 -9.01 -8.67
N LEU A 162 0.12 -9.95 -7.84
CA LEU A 162 0.88 -11.15 -7.44
C LEU A 162 1.34 -12.01 -8.63
N HIS A 163 0.53 -12.05 -9.71
CA HIS A 163 0.79 -12.87 -10.89
C HIS A 163 1.61 -12.13 -11.96
N MET A 164 1.91 -10.83 -11.77
CA MET A 164 2.61 -10.04 -12.77
C MET A 164 4.14 -10.26 -12.70
N PRO A 165 4.82 -10.49 -13.83
CA PRO A 165 6.25 -10.73 -13.85
C PRO A 165 7.07 -9.48 -13.50
N PHE A 166 6.56 -8.29 -13.84
CA PHE A 166 7.22 -7.01 -13.57
C PHE A 166 6.96 -6.43 -12.17
N VAL A 167 6.10 -7.07 -11.38
CA VAL A 167 5.87 -6.69 -9.98
C VAL A 167 6.85 -7.46 -9.11
N ASP A 168 7.76 -6.71 -8.47
CA ASP A 168 8.76 -7.24 -7.56
C ASP A 168 8.31 -7.18 -6.09
N HIS A 169 9.14 -7.74 -5.21
CA HIS A 169 8.89 -7.77 -3.77
C HIS A 169 8.87 -6.38 -3.11
N LYS A 170 9.53 -5.35 -3.69
CA LYS A 170 9.56 -3.99 -3.15
C LYS A 170 8.23 -3.29 -3.42
N VAL A 171 7.67 -3.49 -4.61
CA VAL A 171 6.34 -3.00 -4.98
C VAL A 171 5.29 -3.58 -4.03
N LEU A 172 5.34 -4.88 -3.75
CA LEU A 172 4.40 -5.52 -2.82
C LEU A 172 4.56 -5.02 -1.37
N GLN A 173 5.77 -4.67 -0.93
CA GLN A 173 5.98 -3.99 0.36
C GLN A 173 5.36 -2.59 0.40
N ILE A 174 5.43 -1.84 -0.70
CA ILE A 174 4.76 -0.54 -0.81
C ILE A 174 3.24 -0.74 -0.69
N VAL A 175 2.68 -1.74 -1.38
CA VAL A 175 1.26 -2.09 -1.31
C VAL A 175 0.83 -2.45 0.13
N ALA A 176 1.61 -3.28 0.82
CA ALA A 176 1.39 -3.60 2.24
C ALA A 176 1.41 -2.33 3.12
N SER A 177 2.37 -1.45 2.88
CA SER A 177 2.51 -0.18 3.61
C SER A 177 1.33 0.77 3.37
N VAL A 178 0.83 0.85 2.13
CA VAL A 178 -0.37 1.62 1.77
C VAL A 178 -1.59 1.08 2.51
N ALA A 179 -1.78 -0.24 2.51
CA ALA A 179 -2.90 -0.87 3.22
C ALA A 179 -2.86 -0.59 4.73
N HIS A 180 -1.68 -0.70 5.33
CA HIS A 180 -1.45 -0.43 6.75
C HIS A 180 -1.72 1.04 7.13
N LYS A 181 -1.22 1.99 6.32
CA LYS A 181 -1.44 3.43 6.55
C LYS A 181 -2.92 3.81 6.55
N HIS A 182 -3.74 3.14 5.76
CA HIS A 182 -5.17 3.43 5.70
C HIS A 182 -5.94 2.89 6.92
N SER A 183 -5.72 1.63 7.29
CA SER A 183 -6.39 1.02 8.45
C SER A 183 -5.71 -0.27 8.89
N SER A 184 -5.59 -0.47 10.21
CA SER A 184 -5.16 -1.75 10.79
C SER A 184 -6.13 -2.89 10.48
N SER A 185 -7.41 -2.59 10.20
CA SER A 185 -8.41 -3.58 9.78
C SER A 185 -8.13 -4.20 8.42
N ASN A 186 -7.21 -3.62 7.63
CA ASN A 186 -6.79 -4.15 6.33
C ASN A 186 -5.76 -5.28 6.44
N TYR A 187 -5.61 -5.92 7.60
CA TYR A 187 -4.59 -6.95 7.85
C TYR A 187 -4.54 -8.04 6.77
N LYS A 188 -5.69 -8.49 6.24
CA LYS A 188 -5.75 -9.48 5.16
C LYS A 188 -5.04 -9.03 3.87
N LEU A 189 -5.16 -7.76 3.52
CA LEU A 189 -4.47 -7.19 2.37
C LEU A 189 -2.97 -7.03 2.64
N ILE A 190 -2.62 -6.65 3.87
CA ILE A 190 -1.23 -6.51 4.31
C ILE A 190 -0.53 -7.86 4.26
N THR A 191 -1.12 -8.90 4.86
CA THR A 191 -0.55 -10.25 4.90
C THR A 191 -0.45 -10.85 3.50
N LEU A 192 -1.49 -10.72 2.67
CA LEU A 192 -1.46 -11.19 1.28
C LEU A 192 -0.35 -10.53 0.45
N ALA A 193 -0.14 -9.22 0.62
CA ALA A 193 0.94 -8.50 -0.06
C ALA A 193 2.34 -8.93 0.44
N LEU A 194 2.51 -9.11 1.75
CA LEU A 194 3.78 -9.55 2.34
C LEU A 194 4.11 -11.00 1.98
N GLU A 195 3.13 -11.90 1.98
CA GLU A 195 3.28 -13.28 1.50
C GLU A 195 3.70 -13.32 0.03
N GLY A 196 3.07 -12.49 -0.80
CA GLY A 196 3.50 -12.29 -2.19
C GLY A 196 4.95 -11.83 -2.31
N ALA A 197 5.35 -10.87 -1.48
CA ALA A 197 6.73 -10.38 -1.44
C ALA A 197 7.72 -11.47 -1.03
N ILE A 198 7.38 -12.26 0.00
CA ILE A 198 8.17 -13.41 0.46
C ILE A 198 8.34 -14.42 -0.68
N ASN A 199 7.25 -14.82 -1.34
CA ASN A 199 7.29 -15.79 -2.43
C ASN A 199 8.17 -15.33 -3.60
N LYS A 200 8.15 -14.02 -3.91
CA LYS A 200 9.01 -13.43 -4.95
C LYS A 200 10.50 -13.48 -4.58
N ILE A 201 10.85 -13.34 -3.31
CA ILE A 201 12.25 -13.42 -2.86
C ILE A 201 12.71 -14.88 -2.76
N VAL A 202 11.88 -15.78 -2.20
CA VAL A 202 12.20 -17.21 -2.10
C VAL A 202 12.39 -17.84 -3.48
N GLY A 203 11.60 -17.42 -4.48
CA GLY A 203 11.74 -17.88 -5.86
C GLY A 203 12.90 -17.23 -6.64
N SER A 204 13.62 -16.26 -6.06
CA SER A 204 14.72 -15.55 -6.71
C SER A 204 16.07 -16.17 -6.33
N PRO A 205 16.99 -16.39 -7.29
CA PRO A 205 18.35 -16.85 -7.00
C PRO A 205 19.18 -15.82 -6.20
N GLU A 206 18.76 -14.56 -6.17
CA GLU A 206 19.37 -13.47 -5.38
C GLU A 206 18.71 -13.26 -4.01
N GLY A 207 17.97 -14.27 -3.51
CA GLY A 207 17.23 -14.17 -2.25
C GLY A 207 18.10 -13.74 -1.07
N ASN A 208 17.80 -12.58 -0.49
CA ASN A 208 18.52 -12.05 0.66
C ASN A 208 17.81 -12.43 1.98
N ILE A 209 18.51 -13.16 2.85
CA ILE A 209 18.00 -13.61 4.15
C ILE A 209 17.59 -12.46 5.08
N ASP A 210 18.27 -11.31 5.00
CA ASP A 210 17.92 -10.12 5.78
C ASP A 210 16.57 -9.57 5.36
N GLN A 211 16.30 -9.54 4.05
CA GLN A 211 15.02 -9.10 3.51
C GLN A 211 13.90 -10.08 3.84
N LEU A 212 14.15 -11.39 3.67
CA LEU A 212 13.20 -12.43 4.05
C LEU A 212 12.86 -12.35 5.53
N SER A 213 13.88 -12.27 6.40
CA SER A 213 13.66 -12.20 7.84
C SER A 213 12.93 -10.92 8.26
N LEU A 214 13.11 -9.80 7.55
CA LEU A 214 12.33 -8.58 7.79
C LEU A 214 10.87 -8.77 7.38
N LEU A 215 10.62 -9.35 6.21
CA LEU A 215 9.26 -9.60 5.71
C LEU A 215 8.48 -10.58 6.59
N TYR A 216 9.08 -11.72 6.94
CA TYR A 216 8.46 -12.69 7.84
C TYR A 216 8.15 -12.06 9.20
N HIS A 217 9.11 -11.33 9.78
CA HIS A 217 8.91 -10.65 11.06
C HIS A 217 7.77 -9.62 10.97
N THR A 218 7.74 -8.80 9.93
CA THR A 218 6.70 -7.78 9.73
C THR A 218 5.32 -8.41 9.56
N SER A 219 5.23 -9.47 8.74
CA SER A 219 3.97 -10.19 8.52
C SER A 219 3.43 -10.79 9.81
N LEU A 220 4.29 -11.50 10.56
CA LEU A 220 3.93 -12.09 11.84
C LEU A 220 3.61 -11.04 12.89
N GLN A 221 4.30 -9.90 12.90
CA GLN A 221 3.99 -8.79 13.80
C GLN A 221 2.58 -8.23 13.55
N VAL A 222 2.19 -8.05 12.28
CA VAL A 222 0.84 -7.62 11.90
C VAL A 222 -0.21 -8.64 12.36
N LEU A 223 0.05 -9.94 12.13
CA LEU A 223 -0.85 -11.02 12.55
C LEU A 223 -1.01 -11.09 14.07
N PHE A 224 0.09 -11.10 14.82
CA PHE A 224 0.05 -11.10 16.28
C PHE A 224 -0.67 -9.86 16.85
N PHE A 225 -0.39 -8.68 16.30
CA PHE A 225 -1.09 -7.45 16.73
C PHE A 225 -2.60 -7.54 16.44
N THR A 226 -2.98 -8.04 15.26
CA THR A 226 -4.39 -8.17 14.89
C THR A 226 -5.12 -9.21 15.76
N GLN A 227 -4.45 -10.31 16.10
CA GLN A 227 -5.00 -11.39 16.92
C GLN A 227 -5.36 -10.93 18.35
N GLU A 228 -4.70 -9.90 18.87
CA GLU A 228 -5.05 -9.31 20.17
C GLU A 228 -6.46 -8.69 20.17
N TYR A 229 -6.99 -8.33 19.00
CA TYR A 229 -8.29 -7.66 18.85
C TYR A 229 -9.33 -8.49 18.08
N ILE A 230 -8.93 -9.51 17.30
CA ILE A 230 -9.81 -10.31 16.43
C ILE A 230 -9.63 -11.81 16.73
N THR A 231 -10.72 -12.51 17.06
CA THR A 231 -10.66 -13.58 18.07
C THR A 231 -10.33 -15.00 17.61
N SER A 232 -10.77 -15.49 16.44
CA SER A 232 -10.56 -16.92 16.07
C SER A 232 -9.93 -17.16 14.71
N SER A 233 -10.40 -16.49 13.64
CA SER A 233 -9.84 -16.65 12.28
C SER A 233 -8.38 -16.23 12.21
N VAL A 234 -8.05 -15.07 12.80
CA VAL A 234 -6.69 -14.53 12.79
C VAL A 234 -5.74 -15.41 13.60
N GLU A 235 -6.21 -16.04 14.68
CA GLU A 235 -5.39 -16.96 15.46
C GLU A 235 -4.90 -18.15 14.62
N GLU A 236 -5.79 -18.74 13.83
CA GLU A 236 -5.44 -19.87 12.96
C GLU A 236 -4.47 -19.43 11.84
N GLU A 237 -4.70 -18.26 11.25
CA GLU A 237 -3.77 -17.65 10.27
C GLU A 237 -2.38 -17.41 10.88
N THR A 238 -2.30 -16.83 12.09
CA THR A 238 -1.02 -16.60 12.79
C THR A 238 -0.31 -17.91 13.10
N LEU A 239 -1.04 -18.92 13.58
CA LEU A 239 -0.46 -20.23 13.90
C LEU A 239 0.10 -20.88 12.62
N ASN A 240 -0.67 -20.87 11.54
CA ASN A 240 -0.25 -21.43 10.24
C ASN A 240 0.98 -20.69 9.66
N ALA A 241 1.04 -19.37 9.80
CA ALA A 241 2.20 -18.58 9.40
C ALA A 241 3.45 -18.95 10.23
N CYS A 242 3.29 -19.11 11.55
CA CYS A 242 4.37 -19.55 12.43
C CYS A 242 4.83 -20.98 12.10
N ILE A 243 3.91 -21.90 11.81
CA ILE A 243 4.27 -23.28 11.42
C ILE A 243 5.03 -23.29 10.09
N THR A 244 4.55 -22.53 9.11
CA THR A 244 5.18 -22.43 7.78
C THR A 244 6.61 -21.93 7.88
N LEU A 245 6.86 -20.89 8.67
CA LEU A 245 8.21 -20.39 8.90
C LEU A 245 9.09 -21.40 9.63
N CYS A 246 8.59 -22.07 10.68
CA CYS A 246 9.35 -23.10 11.41
C CYS A 246 9.79 -24.24 10.48
N LYS A 247 8.88 -24.77 9.66
CA LYS A 247 9.20 -25.78 8.64
C LYS A 247 10.22 -25.27 7.63
N THR A 248 10.07 -24.02 7.19
CA THR A 248 11.01 -23.41 6.24
C THR A 248 12.42 -23.31 6.84
N LEU A 249 12.55 -22.97 8.13
CA LEU A 249 13.84 -22.96 8.84
C LEU A 249 14.44 -24.38 8.97
N GLU A 250 13.60 -25.38 9.22
CA GLU A 250 14.00 -26.79 9.35
C GLU A 250 14.46 -27.41 8.02
N GLU A 251 13.75 -27.12 6.93
CA GLU A 251 13.88 -27.84 5.65
C GLU A 251 14.76 -27.10 4.62
N ASN A 252 14.87 -25.77 4.69
CA ASN A 252 15.50 -24.96 3.65
C ASN A 252 16.87 -24.43 4.09
N SER A 253 17.94 -25.02 3.55
CA SER A 253 19.32 -24.57 3.82
C SER A 253 19.58 -23.13 3.40
N SER A 254 18.78 -22.54 2.50
CA SER A 254 18.87 -21.12 2.11
C SER A 254 18.50 -20.18 3.26
N PHE A 255 17.90 -20.69 4.33
CA PHE A 255 17.61 -19.94 5.56
C PHE A 255 18.71 -20.04 6.60
N GLN A 256 19.85 -20.67 6.29
CA GLN A 256 21.05 -20.59 7.11
C GLN A 256 21.45 -19.12 7.29
N GLY A 257 21.59 -18.68 8.54
CA GLY A 257 21.86 -17.28 8.88
C GLY A 257 20.60 -16.44 9.18
N TYR A 258 19.41 -17.04 9.27
CA TYR A 258 18.23 -16.34 9.77
C TYR A 258 18.50 -15.77 11.18
N PRO A 259 18.15 -14.50 11.48
CA PRO A 259 18.52 -13.87 12.74
C PRO A 259 17.95 -14.60 13.95
N GLU A 260 18.84 -15.09 14.83
CA GLU A 260 18.47 -15.84 16.02
C GLU A 260 17.58 -15.05 16.98
N THR A 261 17.78 -13.73 17.05
CA THR A 261 16.92 -12.81 17.82
C THR A 261 15.46 -12.83 17.36
N LYS A 262 15.20 -13.04 16.05
CA LYS A 262 13.85 -13.17 15.50
C LYS A 262 13.24 -14.54 15.79
N ILE A 263 14.05 -15.60 15.80
CA ILE A 263 13.63 -16.94 16.24
C ILE A 263 13.25 -16.90 17.72
N LEU A 264 14.07 -16.29 18.56
CA LEU A 264 13.81 -16.12 19.99
C LEU A 264 12.51 -15.31 20.24
N TRP A 265 12.29 -14.24 19.47
CA TRP A 265 11.05 -13.48 19.52
C TRP A 265 9.82 -14.35 19.20
N LEU A 266 9.89 -15.18 18.14
CA LEU A 266 8.80 -16.10 17.76
C LEU A 266 8.56 -17.18 18.82
N MET A 267 9.62 -17.80 19.32
CA MET A 267 9.55 -18.76 20.42
C MET A 267 8.80 -18.16 21.62
N THR A 268 9.20 -16.95 22.03
CA THR A 268 8.60 -16.25 23.17
C THR A 268 7.12 -15.92 22.91
N LYS A 269 6.79 -15.43 21.71
CA LYS A 269 5.40 -15.13 21.33
C LYS A 269 4.53 -16.38 21.33
N CYS A 270 4.99 -17.48 20.72
CA CYS A 270 4.26 -18.75 20.70
C CYS A 270 4.05 -19.29 22.12
N TRP A 271 5.10 -19.28 22.95
CA TRP A 271 5.02 -19.74 24.34
C TRP A 271 4.00 -18.94 25.15
N ASN A 272 4.08 -17.61 25.09
CA ASN A 272 3.16 -16.73 25.83
C ASN A 272 1.70 -16.91 25.37
N TRP A 273 1.48 -17.09 24.07
CA TRP A 273 0.15 -17.41 23.54
C TRP A 273 -0.35 -18.77 24.02
N GLY A 274 0.51 -19.79 24.06
CA GLY A 274 0.17 -21.10 24.60
C GLY A 274 -0.26 -21.03 26.07
N LEU A 275 0.51 -20.32 26.91
CA LEU A 275 0.15 -20.08 28.31
C LEU A 275 -1.19 -19.33 28.46
N ASN A 276 -1.42 -18.30 27.65
CA ASN A 276 -2.69 -17.59 27.64
C ASN A 276 -3.87 -18.51 27.27
N LYS A 277 -3.69 -19.44 26.31
CA LYS A 277 -4.74 -20.40 25.94
C LYS A 277 -4.99 -21.44 27.04
N LEU A 278 -3.94 -21.90 27.72
CA LEU A 278 -4.08 -22.75 28.91
C LEU A 278 -4.89 -22.04 30.01
N ALA A 279 -4.52 -20.79 30.32
CA ALA A 279 -5.18 -19.98 31.35
C ALA A 279 -6.67 -19.75 31.05
N ASN A 280 -7.02 -19.61 29.77
CA ASN A 280 -8.41 -19.46 29.30
C ASN A 280 -9.15 -20.80 29.12
N GLY A 281 -8.64 -21.91 29.65
CA GLY A 281 -9.32 -23.20 29.65
C GLY A 281 -9.29 -23.95 28.31
N ASN A 282 -8.35 -23.62 27.41
CA ASN A 282 -8.16 -24.33 26.14
C ASN A 282 -6.81 -25.06 26.10
N PRO A 283 -6.71 -26.26 26.74
CA PRO A 283 -5.44 -26.97 26.87
C PRO A 283 -4.91 -27.49 25.54
N LYS A 284 -5.79 -27.86 24.60
CA LYS A 284 -5.38 -28.33 23.27
C LYS A 284 -4.65 -27.23 22.50
N LYS A 285 -5.26 -26.05 22.35
CA LYS A 285 -4.59 -24.91 21.69
C LYS A 285 -3.37 -24.45 22.47
N GLY A 286 -3.42 -24.49 23.80
CA GLY A 286 -2.28 -24.19 24.65
C GLY A 286 -1.08 -25.09 24.35
N HIS A 287 -1.32 -26.40 24.23
CA HIS A 287 -0.31 -27.36 23.82
C HIS A 287 0.22 -27.07 22.42
N ASP A 288 -0.63 -26.86 21.42
CA ASP A 288 -0.19 -26.63 20.03
C ASP A 288 0.77 -25.43 19.90
N TRP A 289 0.45 -24.32 20.57
CA TRP A 289 1.30 -23.13 20.62
C TRP A 289 2.62 -23.36 21.38
N CYS A 290 2.56 -24.02 22.54
CA CYS A 290 3.77 -24.34 23.32
C CYS A 290 4.67 -25.35 22.59
N ALA A 291 4.10 -26.34 21.92
CA ALA A 291 4.84 -27.32 21.12
C ALA A 291 5.57 -26.62 19.96
N LEU A 292 4.91 -25.66 19.30
CA LEU A 292 5.56 -24.83 18.28
C LEU A 292 6.70 -23.98 18.84
N ALA A 293 6.55 -23.42 20.05
CA ALA A 293 7.64 -22.73 20.72
C ALA A 293 8.83 -23.66 21.00
N MET A 294 8.58 -24.90 21.42
CA MET A 294 9.63 -25.91 21.61
C MET A 294 10.34 -26.28 20.31
N LYS A 295 9.66 -26.26 19.15
CA LYS A 295 10.32 -26.41 17.84
C LYS A 295 11.23 -25.24 17.52
N TYR A 296 10.78 -24.01 17.75
CA TYR A 296 11.62 -22.83 17.58
C TYR A 296 12.85 -22.82 18.51
N LEU A 297 12.73 -23.35 19.73
CA LEU A 297 13.87 -23.56 20.63
C LEU A 297 14.93 -24.47 19.99
N GLN A 298 14.55 -25.49 19.24
CA GLN A 298 15.49 -26.36 18.52
C GLN A 298 16.17 -25.65 17.34
N GLN A 299 15.57 -24.58 16.82
CA GLN A 299 16.16 -23.74 15.76
C GLN A 299 17.09 -22.65 16.30
N LEU A 300 17.19 -22.48 17.62
CA LEU A 300 18.19 -21.59 18.23
C LEU A 300 19.59 -22.21 18.14
N GLY A 301 20.58 -21.37 17.88
CA GLY A 301 21.99 -21.72 17.93
C GLY A 301 22.56 -21.41 19.31
N ASP A 302 23.31 -20.32 19.41
CA ASP A 302 24.03 -19.95 20.63
C ASP A 302 23.09 -19.63 21.79
N LEU A 303 21.90 -19.09 21.54
CA LEU A 303 20.95 -18.74 22.61
C LEU A 303 20.24 -19.96 23.19
N LYS A 304 20.25 -21.12 22.52
CA LYS A 304 19.48 -22.30 22.92
C LYS A 304 19.74 -22.71 24.38
N HIS A 305 21.02 -22.80 24.77
CA HIS A 305 21.44 -23.26 26.10
C HIS A 305 20.92 -22.36 27.24
N LEU A 306 20.59 -21.10 26.97
CA LEU A 306 20.05 -20.17 27.96
C LEU A 306 18.58 -20.44 28.31
N TYR A 307 17.85 -21.12 27.42
CA TYR A 307 16.40 -21.31 27.53
C TYR A 307 15.99 -22.77 27.65
N GLU A 308 16.78 -23.71 27.12
CA GLU A 308 16.38 -25.10 26.92
C GLU A 308 15.94 -25.82 28.20
N GLU A 309 16.77 -25.85 29.23
CA GLU A 309 16.47 -26.55 30.49
C GLU A 309 15.17 -26.05 31.13
N LYS A 310 15.02 -24.71 31.19
CA LYS A 310 13.86 -24.07 31.80
C LYS A 310 12.58 -24.33 31.00
N LEU A 311 12.63 -24.19 29.67
CA LEU A 311 11.46 -24.41 28.82
C LEU A 311 11.05 -25.89 28.80
N GLN A 312 12.01 -26.82 28.75
CA GLN A 312 11.73 -28.26 28.83
C GLN A 312 11.06 -28.63 30.16
N ALA A 313 11.61 -28.16 31.29
CA ALA A 313 11.03 -28.41 32.61
C ALA A 313 9.60 -27.87 32.72
N LEU A 314 9.36 -26.64 32.24
CA LEU A 314 8.02 -26.06 32.22
C LEU A 314 7.07 -26.83 31.30
N TYR A 315 7.52 -27.20 30.10
CA TYR A 315 6.70 -27.94 29.14
C TYR A 315 6.26 -29.29 29.73
N SER A 316 7.19 -30.04 30.32
CA SER A 316 6.88 -31.30 31.02
C SER A 316 5.97 -31.10 32.23
N SER A 317 6.09 -29.98 32.95
CA SER A 317 5.19 -29.67 34.07
C SER A 317 3.75 -29.41 33.62
N TYR A 318 3.54 -28.78 32.45
CA TYR A 318 2.20 -28.44 31.96
C TYR A 318 1.54 -29.59 31.17
N PHE A 319 2.32 -30.38 30.44
CA PHE A 319 1.80 -31.36 29.47
C PHE A 319 2.26 -32.81 29.72
N GLY A 320 3.10 -33.04 30.72
CA GLY A 320 3.74 -34.33 30.98
C GLY A 320 4.97 -34.58 30.12
N SER A 321 5.69 -35.67 30.41
CA SER A 321 6.88 -36.09 29.65
C SER A 321 6.51 -36.67 28.29
N GLN A 322 6.08 -35.82 27.36
CA GLN A 322 6.00 -36.16 25.95
C GLN A 322 7.23 -35.57 25.24
N THR A 323 7.98 -36.41 24.53
CA THR A 323 9.05 -35.95 23.63
C THR A 323 8.44 -35.08 22.54
N VAL A 324 8.84 -33.81 22.49
CA VAL A 324 8.58 -32.87 21.40
C VAL A 324 9.55 -33.13 20.26
#